data_AF-A0A450T7D8-F1
#
_entry.id   AF-A0A450T7D8-F1
#
_cell.length_a   1.000
_cell.length_b   1.000
_cell.length_c   1.000
_cell.angle_alpha   90.00
_cell.angle_beta   90.00
_cell.angle_gamma   90.00
#
_symmetry.space_group_name_H-M   'P 1'
#
loop_
_entity.id
_entity.type
_entity.pdbx_description
1 polymer ?
#
loop_
_entity_poly.entity_id
_entity_poly.type
_entity_poly.pdbx_seq_one_letter_code
_entity_poly.pdbx_strand_id
1 'polypeptide(L)'
;MRQWMAQLIGIPVDQYPSGRMSYDLRRLRLHGLISRIPRTHRYQITEMGSRIAFFFTKIHSRIFRPGLSQLFNGCPKAPNRTIDRAIDKLDQAIGALFQQAEFASCET
;
A
#
# COMPACT_ATOMS: atom_id res chain seq x y z
N MET A 1 18.83 -8.79 -9.68
CA MET A 1 17.60 -8.58 -8.87
C MET A 1 17.79 -7.49 -7.81
N ARG A 2 18.83 -7.56 -6.97
CA ARG A 2 19.11 -6.56 -5.91
C ARG A 2 19.24 -5.12 -6.43
N GLN A 3 19.96 -4.91 -7.53
CA GLN A 3 20.12 -3.60 -8.17
C GLN A 3 18.79 -3.00 -8.63
N TRP A 4 17.95 -3.80 -9.30
CA TRP A 4 16.61 -3.39 -9.73
C TRP A 4 15.71 -3.02 -8.56
N MET A 5 15.76 -3.77 -7.45
CA MET A 5 15.00 -3.41 -6.25
C MET A 5 15.48 -2.11 -5.60
N ALA A 6 16.79 -1.91 -5.49
CA ALA A 6 17.34 -0.67 -4.96
C ALA A 6 16.89 0.54 -5.79
N GLN A 7 16.89 0.42 -7.12
CA GLN A 7 16.37 1.45 -8.02
C GLN A 7 14.87 1.70 -7.83
N LEU A 8 14.05 0.65 -7.73
CA LEU A 8 12.60 0.79 -7.53
C LEU A 8 12.23 1.44 -6.18
N ILE A 9 13.00 1.14 -5.14
CA ILE A 9 12.81 1.71 -3.79
C ILE A 9 13.39 3.13 -3.70
N GLY A 10 14.25 3.52 -4.65
CA GLY A 10 14.89 4.85 -4.68
C GLY A 10 16.06 4.99 -3.70
N ILE A 11 16.75 3.89 -3.39
CA ILE A 11 17.91 3.89 -2.48
C ILE A 11 19.18 3.42 -3.18
N PRO A 12 20.37 3.88 -2.76
CA PRO A 12 21.64 3.38 -3.27
C PRO A 12 21.76 1.87 -3.05
N VAL A 13 22.41 1.19 -3.99
CA VAL A 13 22.62 -0.27 -3.95
C VAL A 13 23.37 -0.70 -2.68
N ASP A 14 24.27 0.13 -2.16
CA ASP A 14 25.04 -0.15 -0.94
C ASP A 14 24.16 -0.14 0.33
N GLN A 15 23.03 0.56 0.27
CA GLN A 15 22.03 0.63 1.36
C GLN A 15 20.95 -0.46 1.24
N TYR A 16 21.02 -1.32 0.22
CA TYR A 16 20.12 -2.46 0.04
C TYR A 16 20.90 -3.78 0.08
N PRO A 17 21.27 -4.28 1.28
CA PRO A 17 22.12 -5.47 1.43
C PRO A 17 21.38 -6.75 1.03
N SER A 18 22.14 -7.79 0.68
CA SER A 18 21.59 -9.10 0.28
C SER A 18 20.70 -9.75 1.36
N GLY A 19 20.98 -9.50 2.65
CA GLY A 19 20.13 -9.92 3.75
C GLY A 19 18.73 -9.31 3.71
N ARG A 20 18.62 -8.03 3.33
CA ARG A 20 17.34 -7.32 3.17
C ARG A 20 16.53 -7.90 2.01
N MET A 21 17.16 -8.15 0.86
CA MET A 21 16.51 -8.83 -0.27
C MET A 21 15.97 -10.21 0.14
N SER A 22 16.77 -10.98 0.89
CA SER A 22 16.37 -12.33 1.34
C SER A 22 15.20 -12.27 2.31
N TYR A 23 15.20 -11.28 3.20
CA TYR A 23 14.11 -11.01 4.12
C TYR A 23 12.83 -10.60 3.38
N ASP A 24 12.91 -9.69 2.43
CA ASP A 24 11.77 -9.23 1.64
C ASP A 24 11.13 -10.39 0.85
N LEU A 25 11.93 -11.21 0.16
CA LEU A 25 11.45 -12.39 -0.55
C LEU A 25 10.83 -13.43 0.39
N ARG A 26 11.43 -13.64 1.58
CA ARG A 26 10.86 -14.54 2.59
C ARG A 26 9.49 -14.04 3.03
N ARG A 27 9.34 -12.75 3.28
CA ARG A 27 8.07 -12.15 3.74
C ARG A 27 6.99 -12.24 2.66
N LEU A 28 7.33 -11.94 1.41
CA LEU A 28 6.41 -12.10 0.26
C LEU A 28 5.96 -13.56 0.09
N ARG A 29 6.88 -14.52 0.32
CA ARG A 29 6.54 -15.95 0.27
C ARG A 29 5.65 -16.37 1.43
N LEU A 30 5.92 -15.89 2.65
CA LEU A 30 5.11 -16.20 3.83
C LEU A 30 3.66 -15.72 3.69
N HIS A 31 3.45 -14.57 3.06
CA HIS A 31 2.11 -14.06 2.75
C HIS A 31 1.50 -14.67 1.47
N GLY A 32 2.15 -15.66 0.86
CA GLY A 32 1.63 -16.36 -0.32
C GLY A 32 1.57 -15.51 -1.59
N LEU A 33 2.26 -14.36 -1.64
CA LEU A 33 2.27 -13.47 -2.81
C LEU A 33 3.17 -14.02 -3.92
N ILE A 34 4.23 -14.72 -3.52
CA ILE A 34 5.16 -15.39 -4.43
C ILE A 34 5.40 -16.82 -3.96
N SER A 35 5.70 -17.72 -4.90
CA SER A 35 6.17 -19.07 -4.62
C SER A 35 7.58 -19.28 -5.18
N ARG A 36 8.37 -20.12 -4.51
CA ARG A 36 9.73 -20.46 -4.97
C ARG A 36 9.64 -21.61 -5.96
N ILE A 37 10.35 -21.50 -7.08
CA ILE A 37 10.48 -22.59 -8.05
C ILE A 37 11.44 -23.64 -7.47
N PRO A 38 11.03 -24.93 -7.36
CA PRO A 38 11.85 -25.99 -6.79
C PRO A 38 13.24 -26.05 -7.41
N ARG A 39 14.26 -26.34 -6.59
CA ARG A 39 15.67 -26.49 -7.02
C ARG A 39 16.30 -25.24 -7.66
N THR A 40 15.68 -24.07 -7.54
CA THR A 40 16.23 -22.80 -8.04
C THR A 40 16.16 -21.69 -6.99
N HIS A 41 16.83 -20.57 -7.25
CA HIS A 41 16.68 -19.33 -6.47
C HIS A 41 15.65 -18.37 -7.09
N ARG A 42 14.79 -18.88 -8.00
CA ARG A 42 13.80 -18.09 -8.71
C ARG A 42 12.45 -18.16 -8.01
N TYR A 43 11.72 -17.07 -8.12
CA TYR A 43 10.39 -16.90 -7.56
C TYR A 43 9.40 -16.57 -8.68
N GLN A 44 8.17 -17.03 -8.54
CA GLN A 44 7.05 -16.71 -9.42
C GLN A 44 5.92 -16.09 -8.59
N ILE A 45 5.15 -15.20 -9.20
CA ILE A 45 4.00 -14.58 -8.56
C ILE A 45 2.86 -15.60 -8.52
N THR A 46 2.15 -15.68 -7.40
CA THR A 46 0.96 -16.54 -7.29
C THR A 46 -0.26 -15.87 -7.91
N GLU A 47 -1.37 -16.59 -8.09
CA GLU A 47 -2.61 -15.98 -8.55
C GLU A 47 -3.10 -14.88 -7.59
N MET A 48 -3.05 -15.17 -6.29
CA MET A 48 -3.37 -14.21 -5.23
C MET A 48 -2.42 -13.01 -5.26
N GLY A 49 -1.12 -13.25 -5.40
CA GLY A 49 -0.10 -12.21 -5.52
C GLY A 49 -0.35 -11.29 -6.70
N SER A 50 -0.79 -11.83 -7.84
CA SER A 50 -1.13 -11.06 -9.03
C SER A 50 -2.34 -10.16 -8.78
N ARG A 51 -3.42 -10.70 -8.20
CA ARG A 51 -4.63 -9.92 -7.86
C ARG A 51 -4.30 -8.78 -6.89
N ILE A 52 -3.49 -9.06 -5.86
CA ILE A 52 -3.05 -8.08 -4.87
C ILE A 52 -2.17 -7.01 -5.52
N ALA A 53 -1.17 -7.41 -6.33
CA ALA A 53 -0.32 -6.46 -7.03
C ALA A 53 -1.14 -5.52 -7.93
N PHE A 54 -2.06 -6.08 -8.74
CA PHE A 54 -2.95 -5.28 -9.57
C PHE A 54 -3.84 -4.33 -8.77
N PHE A 55 -4.37 -4.79 -7.63
CA PHE A 55 -5.16 -3.95 -6.73
C PHE A 55 -4.35 -2.77 -6.22
N PHE A 56 -3.15 -2.99 -5.67
CA PHE A 56 -2.28 -1.92 -5.20
C PHE A 56 -1.85 -0.97 -6.32
N THR A 57 -1.53 -1.48 -7.51
CA THR A 57 -1.18 -0.63 -8.67
C THR A 57 -2.38 0.23 -9.11
N LYS A 58 -3.58 -0.33 -9.15
CA LYS A 58 -4.80 0.42 -9.50
C LYS A 58 -5.14 1.46 -8.45
N ILE A 59 -5.04 1.13 -7.16
CA ILE A 59 -5.25 2.10 -6.08
C ILE A 59 -4.23 3.22 -6.16
N HIS A 60 -2.95 2.89 -6.34
CA HIS A 60 -1.91 3.90 -6.43
C HIS A 60 -2.12 4.86 -7.61
N SER A 61 -2.49 4.33 -8.78
CA SER A 61 -2.73 5.16 -9.96
C SER A 61 -4.05 5.94 -9.91
N ARG A 62 -5.12 5.38 -9.35
CA ARG A 62 -6.48 5.97 -9.40
C ARG A 62 -6.90 6.72 -8.15
N ILE A 63 -6.31 6.41 -7.00
CA ILE A 63 -6.69 6.99 -5.72
C ILE A 63 -5.53 7.83 -5.18
N PHE A 64 -4.35 7.26 -5.00
CA PHE A 64 -3.24 8.01 -4.39
C PHE A 64 -2.74 9.13 -5.30
N ARG A 65 -2.49 8.86 -6.58
CA ARG A 65 -1.98 9.89 -7.49
C ARG A 65 -2.93 11.10 -7.64
N PRO A 66 -4.23 10.94 -7.94
CA PRO A 66 -5.14 12.08 -8.03
C PRO A 66 -5.63 12.58 -6.66
N GLY A 67 -5.79 11.71 -5.66
CA GLY A 67 -6.24 12.09 -4.31
C GLY A 67 -5.19 12.92 -3.58
N LEU A 68 -3.92 12.50 -3.59
CA LEU A 68 -2.83 13.28 -3.00
C LEU A 68 -2.60 14.59 -3.78
N SER A 69 -2.74 14.58 -5.10
CA SER A 69 -2.66 15.81 -5.89
C SER A 69 -3.76 16.82 -5.53
N GLN A 70 -4.93 16.35 -5.09
CA GLN A 70 -6.04 17.21 -4.62
C GLN A 70 -5.77 17.73 -3.21
N LEU A 71 -5.35 16.84 -2.29
CA LEU A 71 -4.99 17.19 -0.91
C LEU A 71 -3.85 18.22 -0.82
N PHE A 72 -2.84 18.14 -1.69
CA PHE A 72 -1.69 19.06 -1.68
C PHE A 72 -1.87 20.32 -2.55
N ASN A 73 -3.12 20.70 -2.89
CA ASN A 73 -3.45 21.89 -3.70
C ASN A 73 -2.72 21.96 -5.07
N GLY A 74 -2.29 20.82 -5.62
CA GLY A 74 -1.41 20.76 -6.80
C GLY A 74 -2.07 21.14 -8.11
N CYS A 75 -3.41 21.27 -8.16
CA CYS A 75 -4.16 21.71 -9.32
C CYS A 75 -5.51 22.32 -8.91
N PRO A 76 -5.78 23.62 -9.14
CA PRO A 76 -7.08 24.25 -8.84
C PRO A 76 -8.23 23.77 -9.75
N LYS A 77 -7.97 22.82 -10.66
CA LYS A 77 -8.89 22.36 -11.73
C LYS A 77 -9.10 20.84 -11.76
N ALA A 78 -8.86 20.11 -10.66
CA ALA A 78 -9.19 18.69 -10.62
C ALA A 78 -10.73 18.50 -10.53
N PRO A 79 -11.37 17.83 -11.50
CA PRO A 79 -12.84 17.76 -11.60
C PRO A 79 -13.49 16.79 -10.60
N ASN A 80 -12.76 16.23 -9.62
CA ASN A 80 -13.23 15.08 -8.84
C ASN A 80 -13.06 15.24 -7.32
N ARG A 81 -13.64 16.32 -6.77
CA ARG A 81 -13.90 16.54 -5.32
C ARG A 81 -14.75 15.43 -4.64
N THR A 82 -15.10 14.39 -5.38
CA THR A 82 -15.84 13.22 -4.90
C THR A 82 -15.02 12.39 -3.92
N ILE A 83 -13.70 12.30 -4.12
CA ILE A 83 -12.81 11.55 -3.22
C ILE A 83 -12.63 12.30 -1.90
N ASP A 84 -12.34 13.60 -1.94
CA ASP A 84 -12.22 14.41 -0.72
C ASP A 84 -13.49 14.32 0.13
N ARG A 85 -14.67 14.50 -0.50
CA ARG A 85 -15.97 14.34 0.17
C ARG A 85 -16.21 12.93 0.71
N ALA A 86 -15.69 11.89 0.05
CA ALA A 86 -15.82 10.52 0.53
C ALA A 86 -14.90 10.24 1.72
N ILE A 87 -13.69 10.83 1.73
CA ILE A 87 -12.76 10.79 2.85
C ILE A 87 -13.35 11.56 4.03
N ASP A 88 -13.86 12.78 3.82
CA ASP A 88 -14.52 13.56 4.87
C ASP A 88 -15.68 12.80 5.52
N LYS A 89 -16.50 12.10 4.70
CA LYS A 89 -17.58 11.24 5.20
C LYS A 89 -17.07 10.04 6.00
N LEU A 90 -15.95 9.45 5.58
CA LEU A 90 -15.32 8.35 6.31
C LEU A 90 -14.79 8.83 7.66
N ASP A 91 -14.08 9.97 7.69
CA ASP A 91 -13.57 10.57 8.92
C ASP A 91 -14.69 10.95 9.88
N GLN A 92 -15.80 11.49 9.37
CA GLN A 92 -17.00 11.77 10.17
C GLN A 92 -17.60 10.48 10.77
N ALA A 93 -17.70 9.41 9.98
CA ALA A 93 -18.22 8.13 10.46
C ALA A 93 -17.30 7.49 11.52
N ILE A 94 -15.98 7.56 11.31
CA ILE A 94 -14.98 7.08 12.26
C ILE A 94 -15.05 7.91 13.56
N GLY A 95 -15.14 9.24 13.46
CA GLY A 95 -15.29 10.14 14.61
C GLY A 95 -16.57 9.86 15.41
N ALA A 96 -17.69 9.62 14.74
CA ALA A 96 -18.95 9.27 15.40
C ALA A 96 -18.85 7.93 16.16
N LEU A 97 -18.18 6.94 15.59
CA LEU A 97 -17.92 5.66 16.27
C LEU A 97 -17.01 5.82 17.49
N PHE A 98 -15.98 6.66 17.40
CA PHE A 98 -15.12 6.95 18.56
C PHE A 98 -15.87 7.66 19.68
N GLN A 99 -16.70 8.66 19.35
CA GLN A 99 -17.55 9.33 20.35
C GLN A 99 -18.50 8.35 21.03
N GLN A 100 -19.16 7.47 20.27
CA GLN A 100 -20.03 6.43 20.82
C GLN A 100 -19.27 5.46 21.76
N ALA A 101 -18.04 5.10 21.41
CA ALA A 101 -17.21 4.24 22.26
C ALA A 101 -16.74 4.94 23.55
N GLU A 102 -16.50 6.26 23.49
CA GLU A 102 -16.10 7.07 24.65
C GLU A 102 -17.27 7.26 25.64
N PHE A 103 -18.50 7.46 25.14
CA PHE A 103 -19.70 7.49 25.99
C PHE A 103 -20.03 6.11 26.61
N ALA A 104 -19.72 5.01 25.93
CA ALA A 104 -19.93 3.66 26.46
C ALA A 104 -18.97 3.27 27.60
N SER A 105 -17.85 3.99 27.79
CA SER A 105 -16.88 3.71 28.86
C SER A 105 -17.20 4.40 30.21
N CYS A 106 -18.29 5.18 30.29
CA CYS A 106 -18.74 5.82 31.53
C CYS A 106 -19.88 5.09 32.26
N GLU A 107 -20.28 3.90 31.80
CA GLU A 107 -21.28 3.06 32.48
C GLU A 107 -20.65 1.79 33.06
N THR A 108 -19.78 1.95 34.06
CA THR A 108 -19.45 0.92 35.08
C THR A 108 -19.01 1.62 36.36
#